data_AF-A0A6I5CDG4-F1
#
_entry.id   AF-A0A6I5CDG4-F1
#
_cell.length_a   1.000
_cell.length_b   1.000
_cell.length_c   1.000
_cell.angle_alpha   90.00
_cell.angle_beta   90.00
_cell.angle_gamma   90.00
#
_symmetry.space_group_name_H-M   'P 1'
#
loop_
_entity.id
_entity.type
_entity.pdbx_description
1 polymer ?
#
loop_
_entity_poly.entity_id
_entity_poly.type
_entity_poly.pdbx_seq_one_letter_code
_entity_poly.pdbx_strand_id
1 'polypeptide(L)'
;IAEHFAAQGRKTKQLTVSHAFHSPLMEPVLEDFRAVAESLTYHQPRIPFISTVTGDTVTDELTTPAYWTEHIRKPVRLTDALAHLPAATFLEIGPDAVLTALAQDIVPGATAVAAQRRNRVETEELAGAVGRLHTVGVRVGWAAYFEGSGARRVELPTYAFQRARYWLIPQDSGEGVAGIGQAPGGHPLLGAEVELPDGGLVLTGVLAPGPEGLFAEHALLGTPVLPASALAELALSAGERLGCGTLAEFGVDRPLVRPADAAVTLRV
;
A
#
# COMPACT_ATOMS: atom_id res chain seq x y z
N ILE A 1 -24.88 25.18 38.34
CA ILE A 1 -23.58 25.19 37.60
C ILE A 1 -23.74 24.66 36.18
N ALA A 2 -24.18 23.41 35.96
CA ALA A 2 -24.35 22.85 34.62
C ALA A 2 -25.27 23.70 33.72
N GLU A 3 -26.44 24.11 34.22
CA GLU A 3 -27.38 24.99 33.51
C GLU A 3 -26.76 26.34 33.11
N HIS A 4 -25.94 26.93 33.99
CA HIS A 4 -25.25 28.20 33.71
C HIS A 4 -24.31 28.07 32.50
N PHE A 5 -23.53 26.99 32.41
CA PHE A 5 -22.64 26.77 31.27
C PHE A 5 -23.38 26.31 30.00
N ALA A 6 -24.48 25.55 30.16
CA ALA A 6 -25.35 25.21 29.05
C ALA A 6 -25.97 26.47 28.42
N ALA A 7 -26.39 27.45 29.24
CA ALA A 7 -26.89 28.75 28.77
C ALA A 7 -25.84 29.58 28.00
N GLN A 8 -24.55 29.32 28.23
CA GLN A 8 -23.43 29.90 27.47
C GLN A 8 -23.08 29.09 26.21
N GLY A 9 -23.90 28.11 25.82
CA GLY A 9 -23.67 27.26 24.66
C GLY A 9 -22.56 26.21 24.85
N ARG A 10 -22.09 25.97 26.09
CA ARG A 10 -21.08 24.95 26.36
C ARG A 10 -21.71 23.57 26.54
N LYS A 11 -21.07 22.55 25.97
CA LYS A 11 -21.48 21.15 26.17
C LYS A 11 -21.30 20.76 27.64
N THR A 12 -22.35 20.22 28.25
CA THR A 12 -22.32 19.67 29.61
C THR A 12 -22.88 18.27 29.61
N LYS A 13 -22.38 17.42 30.51
CA LYS A 13 -22.88 16.05 30.72
C LYS A 13 -22.84 15.76 32.21
N GLN A 14 -23.98 15.40 32.79
CA GLN A 14 -24.02 14.91 34.16
C GLN A 14 -23.47 13.49 34.20
N LEU A 15 -22.54 13.23 35.10
CA LEU A 15 -21.99 11.89 35.32
C LEU A 15 -22.81 11.18 36.39
N THR A 16 -23.18 9.94 36.12
CA THR A 16 -23.86 9.08 37.10
C THR A 16 -22.79 8.47 38.00
N VAL A 17 -22.50 9.14 39.10
CA VAL A 17 -21.54 8.71 40.12
C VAL A 17 -22.24 8.64 41.47
N SER A 18 -21.83 7.70 42.32
CA SER A 18 -22.39 7.56 43.67
C SER A 18 -21.87 8.65 44.63
N HIS A 19 -20.68 9.18 44.37
CA HIS A 19 -19.99 10.14 45.22
C HIS A 19 -19.20 11.16 44.39
N ALA A 20 -18.86 12.29 45.01
CA ALA A 20 -18.00 13.30 44.43
C ALA A 20 -16.51 12.92 44.66
N PHE A 21 -16.03 11.95 43.87
CA PHE A 21 -14.62 11.53 43.89
C PHE A 21 -13.68 12.72 43.61
N HIS A 22 -12.43 12.63 44.10
CA HIS A 22 -11.41 13.67 43.91
C HIS A 22 -11.79 15.05 44.46
N SER A 23 -12.61 15.09 45.52
CA SER A 23 -13.11 16.32 46.14
C SER A 23 -12.99 16.26 47.67
N PRO A 24 -13.20 17.40 48.39
CA PRO A 24 -13.27 17.45 49.85
C PRO A 24 -14.30 16.51 50.51
N LEU A 25 -15.19 15.92 49.73
CA LEU A 25 -16.17 14.95 50.22
C LEU A 25 -15.57 13.54 50.42
N MET A 26 -14.31 13.34 50.03
CA MET A 26 -13.62 12.08 50.28
C MET A 26 -12.94 12.02 51.66
N GLU A 27 -12.70 13.16 52.31
CA GLU A 27 -12.04 13.27 53.61
C GLU A 27 -12.55 12.27 54.66
N PRO A 28 -13.88 12.07 54.82
CA PRO A 28 -14.40 11.16 55.84
C PRO A 28 -13.97 9.70 55.70
N VAL A 29 -13.66 9.23 54.48
CA VAL A 29 -13.28 7.82 54.24
C VAL A 29 -11.76 7.61 54.18
N LEU A 30 -10.96 8.68 54.19
CA LEU A 30 -9.51 8.55 53.93
C LEU A 30 -8.80 7.71 54.99
N GLU A 31 -9.22 7.77 56.25
CA GLU A 31 -8.60 7.01 57.33
C GLU A 31 -8.89 5.51 57.19
N ASP A 32 -10.17 5.15 57.01
CA ASP A 32 -10.57 3.76 56.79
C ASP A 32 -9.94 3.19 55.52
N PHE A 33 -9.87 3.98 54.45
CA PHE A 33 -9.22 3.60 53.21
C PHE A 33 -7.71 3.37 53.40
N ARG A 34 -7.04 4.25 54.17
CA ARG A 34 -5.62 4.11 54.49
C ARG A 34 -5.35 2.83 55.25
N ALA A 35 -6.16 2.51 56.26
CA ALA A 35 -6.00 1.28 57.04
C ALA A 35 -6.05 0.03 56.14
N VAL A 36 -6.94 0.01 55.15
CA VAL A 36 -6.98 -1.06 54.15
C VAL A 36 -5.74 -1.04 53.25
N ALA A 37 -5.33 0.13 52.74
CA ALA A 37 -4.15 0.25 51.89
C ALA A 37 -2.86 -0.21 52.61
N GLU A 38 -2.70 0.09 53.89
CA GLU A 38 -1.57 -0.35 54.71
C GLU A 38 -1.50 -1.86 54.92
N SER A 39 -2.64 -2.57 54.78
CA SER A 39 -2.67 -4.03 54.86
C SER A 39 -2.16 -4.73 53.60
N LEU A 40 -1.99 -4.00 52.49
CA LEU A 40 -1.59 -4.55 51.21
C LEU A 40 -0.07 -4.62 51.08
N THR A 41 0.41 -5.64 50.38
CA THR A 41 1.81 -5.72 49.95
C THR A 41 1.96 -5.11 48.57
N TYR A 42 2.85 -4.14 48.45
CA TYR A 42 3.13 -3.47 47.19
C TYR A 42 4.44 -3.94 46.56
N HIS A 43 4.49 -3.87 45.23
CA HIS A 43 5.67 -4.21 44.45
C HIS A 43 5.98 -3.11 43.44
N GLN A 44 7.26 -2.94 43.15
CA GLN A 44 7.72 -1.99 42.14
C GLN A 44 7.10 -2.32 40.76
N PRO A 45 6.60 -1.31 40.03
CA PRO A 45 6.03 -1.53 38.71
C PRO A 45 7.11 -2.02 37.74
N ARG A 46 6.79 -3.06 36.97
CA ARG A 46 7.69 -3.60 35.93
C ARG A 46 7.53 -2.89 34.58
N ILE A 47 6.43 -2.17 34.42
CA ILE A 47 6.09 -1.41 33.22
C ILE A 47 6.16 0.07 33.63
N PRO A 48 6.82 0.94 32.83
CA PRO A 48 6.82 2.37 33.08
C PRO A 48 5.40 2.90 33.28
N PHE A 49 5.22 3.71 34.31
CA PHE A 49 3.91 4.21 34.72
C PHE A 49 3.99 5.74 34.89
N ILE A 50 3.03 6.46 34.32
CA ILE A 50 2.87 7.90 34.54
C ILE A 50 1.70 8.10 35.49
N SER A 51 1.95 8.72 36.63
CA SER A 51 0.93 8.92 37.66
C SER A 51 -0.02 10.03 37.24
N THR A 52 -1.32 9.78 37.35
CA THR A 52 -2.35 10.81 37.12
C THR A 52 -2.59 11.70 38.34
N VAL A 53 -1.88 11.49 39.44
CA VAL A 53 -1.93 12.39 40.62
C VAL A 53 -0.83 13.44 40.53
N THR A 54 0.38 13.01 40.18
CA THR A 54 1.56 13.86 40.04
C THR A 54 1.71 14.41 38.62
N GLY A 55 1.22 13.70 37.61
CA GLY A 55 1.42 14.02 36.19
C GLY A 55 2.77 13.55 35.64
N ASP A 56 3.62 12.92 36.46
CA ASP A 56 5.01 12.58 36.14
C ASP A 56 5.26 11.06 36.15
N THR A 57 6.44 10.65 35.68
CA THR A 57 6.89 9.25 35.75
C THR A 57 6.97 8.80 37.20
N VAL A 58 6.32 7.68 37.52
CA VAL A 58 6.42 7.06 38.85
C VAL A 58 7.81 6.46 39.04
N THR A 59 8.35 6.67 40.23
CA THR A 59 9.58 6.02 40.68
C THR A 59 9.26 4.90 41.66
N ASP A 60 8.79 5.24 42.86
CA ASP A 60 8.43 4.30 43.92
C ASP A 60 7.09 4.61 44.59
N GLU A 61 6.45 5.72 44.26
CA GLU A 61 5.31 6.26 45.02
C GLU A 61 4.10 5.32 45.01
N LEU A 62 3.89 4.59 43.90
CA LEU A 62 2.85 3.55 43.78
C LEU A 62 2.98 2.42 44.81
N THR A 63 4.17 2.27 45.40
CA THR A 63 4.44 1.24 46.40
C THR A 63 4.08 1.64 47.82
N THR A 64 3.47 2.82 47.99
CA THR A 64 3.10 3.37 49.29
C THR A 64 1.58 3.43 49.47
N PRO A 65 1.04 3.07 50.64
CA PRO A 65 -0.38 3.27 50.98
C PRO A 65 -0.83 4.73 50.86
N ALA A 66 0.09 5.66 51.17
CA ALA A 66 -0.15 7.10 51.11
C ALA A 66 -0.56 7.55 49.70
N TYR A 67 0.13 7.07 48.66
CA TYR A 67 -0.20 7.40 47.28
C TYR A 67 -1.65 7.04 46.92
N TRP A 68 -2.11 5.84 47.30
CA TRP A 68 -3.46 5.39 46.98
C TRP A 68 -4.54 6.15 47.75
N THR A 69 -4.25 6.50 49.01
CA THR A 69 -5.13 7.34 49.83
C THR A 69 -5.23 8.75 49.25
N GLU A 70 -4.12 9.31 48.76
CA GLU A 70 -4.13 10.60 48.07
C GLU A 70 -4.84 10.52 46.71
N HIS A 71 -4.71 9.41 45.98
CA HIS A 71 -5.27 9.23 44.64
C HIS A 71 -6.80 9.38 44.62
N ILE A 72 -7.50 8.82 45.62
CA ILE A 72 -8.96 8.95 45.70
C ILE A 72 -9.42 10.38 46.01
N ARG A 73 -8.52 11.23 46.53
CA ARG A 73 -8.81 12.60 46.99
C ARG A 73 -8.33 13.70 46.04
N LYS A 74 -7.14 13.54 45.46
CA LYS A 74 -6.49 14.52 44.60
C LYS A 74 -7.09 14.48 43.18
N PRO A 75 -7.07 15.60 42.43
CA PRO A 75 -7.56 15.65 41.06
C PRO A 75 -6.75 14.73 40.13
N VAL A 76 -7.42 14.20 39.11
CA VAL A 76 -6.81 13.38 38.06
C VAL A 76 -6.25 14.28 36.96
N ARG A 77 -4.93 14.38 36.87
CA ARG A 77 -4.15 15.15 35.90
C ARG A 77 -3.93 14.37 34.59
N LEU A 78 -5.02 13.91 33.96
CA LEU A 78 -4.95 13.07 32.76
C LEU A 78 -4.20 13.75 31.60
N THR A 79 -4.47 15.04 31.37
CA THR A 79 -3.81 15.82 30.31
C THR A 79 -2.30 15.84 30.49
N ASP A 80 -1.84 16.12 31.71
CA ASP A 80 -0.41 16.16 32.03
C ASP A 80 0.22 14.78 31.85
N ALA A 81 -0.46 13.72 32.30
CA ALA A 81 0.04 12.36 32.18
C ALA A 81 0.17 11.89 30.72
N LEU A 82 -0.80 12.23 29.86
CA LEU A 82 -0.73 11.89 28.43
C LEU A 82 0.32 12.72 27.68
N ALA A 83 0.49 14.00 28.03
CA ALA A 83 1.51 14.86 27.44
C ALA A 83 2.94 14.39 27.72
N HIS A 84 3.17 13.67 28.83
CA HIS A 84 4.45 13.06 29.14
C HIS A 84 4.80 11.86 28.28
N LEU A 85 3.83 11.26 27.59
CA LEU A 85 4.05 10.07 26.79
C LEU A 85 4.46 10.46 25.37
N PRO A 86 5.63 10.01 24.87
CA PRO A 86 6.03 10.21 23.47
C PRO A 86 5.24 9.30 22.51
N ALA A 87 4.19 8.63 22.99
CA ALA A 87 3.50 7.55 22.30
C ALA A 87 2.50 8.08 21.27
N ALA A 88 2.55 7.52 20.06
CA ALA A 88 1.59 7.80 19.00
C ALA A 88 0.36 6.86 19.04
N THR A 89 0.30 5.90 19.97
CA THR A 89 -0.78 4.91 20.04
C THR A 89 -1.16 4.58 21.49
N PHE A 90 -2.45 4.67 21.81
CA PHE A 90 -3.03 4.38 23.11
C PHE A 90 -4.08 3.28 23.02
N LEU A 91 -4.11 2.41 24.03
CA LEU A 91 -5.18 1.42 24.24
C LEU A 91 -5.93 1.79 25.52
N GLU A 92 -7.22 2.10 25.40
CA GLU A 92 -8.10 2.28 26.56
C GLU A 92 -8.57 0.91 27.05
N ILE A 93 -8.18 0.58 28.28
CA ILE A 93 -8.62 -0.64 28.98
C ILE A 93 -9.73 -0.25 29.94
N GLY A 94 -10.94 -0.73 29.64
CA GLY A 94 -12.13 -0.47 30.42
C GLY A 94 -13.34 -1.09 29.75
N PRO A 95 -14.54 -1.02 30.36
CA PRO A 95 -15.77 -1.59 29.82
C PRO A 95 -16.40 -0.75 28.70
N ASP A 96 -15.83 0.40 28.35
CA ASP A 96 -16.34 1.33 27.36
C ASP A 96 -15.21 2.21 26.80
N ALA A 97 -15.53 3.13 25.89
CA ALA A 97 -14.58 4.01 25.19
C ALA A 97 -14.68 5.48 25.63
N VAL A 98 -14.57 5.75 26.93
CA VAL A 98 -14.78 7.10 27.50
C VAL A 98 -13.57 8.00 27.25
N LEU A 99 -12.36 7.47 27.38
CA LEU A 99 -11.10 8.20 27.29
C LEU A 99 -10.52 8.25 25.88
N THR A 100 -10.96 7.37 24.98
CA THR A 100 -10.42 7.21 23.62
C THR A 100 -10.44 8.54 22.85
N ALA A 101 -11.60 9.22 22.82
CA ALA A 101 -11.70 10.51 22.14
C ALA A 101 -10.89 11.60 22.85
N LEU A 102 -10.89 11.61 24.18
CA LEU A 102 -10.12 12.58 24.98
C LEU A 102 -8.62 12.45 24.72
N ALA A 103 -8.11 11.22 24.59
CA ALA A 103 -6.70 10.99 24.29
C ALA A 103 -6.30 11.58 22.93
N GLN A 104 -7.17 11.49 21.92
CA GLN A 104 -6.95 12.07 20.59
C GLN A 104 -7.00 13.60 20.61
N ASP A 105 -7.89 14.19 21.42
CA ASP A 105 -7.98 15.63 21.60
C ASP A 105 -6.76 16.19 22.36
N ILE A 106 -6.25 15.45 23.36
CA ILE A 106 -5.09 15.86 24.17
C ILE A 106 -3.78 15.69 23.42
N VAL A 107 -3.64 14.62 22.63
CA VAL A 107 -2.42 14.30 21.86
C VAL A 107 -2.75 14.30 20.36
N PRO A 108 -2.64 15.46 19.68
CA PRO A 108 -2.93 15.55 18.25
C PRO A 108 -2.11 14.56 17.42
N GLY A 109 -2.79 13.81 16.55
CA GLY A 109 -2.16 12.79 15.70
C GLY A 109 -1.98 11.43 16.37
N ALA A 110 -2.32 11.28 17.65
CA ALA A 110 -2.31 9.97 18.30
C ALA A 110 -3.45 9.08 17.77
N THR A 111 -3.14 7.79 17.64
CA THR A 111 -4.15 6.74 17.49
C THR A 111 -4.62 6.30 18.88
N ALA A 112 -5.93 6.30 19.14
CA ALA A 112 -6.47 5.72 20.35
C ALA A 112 -7.45 4.59 19.99
N VAL A 113 -7.33 3.45 20.66
CA VAL A 113 -8.17 2.27 20.45
C VAL A 113 -8.82 1.89 21.77
N ALA A 114 -10.13 1.65 21.78
CA ALA A 114 -10.81 1.10 22.95
C ALA A 114 -10.76 -0.44 22.92
N ALA A 115 -10.47 -1.07 24.05
CA ALA A 115 -10.52 -2.53 24.18
C ALA A 115 -11.97 -3.06 24.20
N GLN A 116 -12.92 -2.27 24.69
CA GLN A 116 -14.33 -2.62 24.78
C GLN A 116 -15.23 -1.42 24.47
N ARG A 117 -16.47 -1.72 24.13
CA ARG A 117 -17.56 -0.74 23.98
C ARG A 117 -18.82 -1.30 24.61
N ARG A 118 -19.56 -0.44 25.31
CA ARG A 118 -20.83 -0.83 25.91
C ARG A 118 -21.80 -1.34 24.85
N ASN A 119 -22.59 -2.37 25.20
CA ASN A 119 -23.61 -2.99 24.34
C ASN A 119 -23.03 -3.65 23.07
N ARG A 120 -21.80 -4.16 23.14
CA ARG A 120 -21.14 -4.93 22.08
C ARG A 120 -20.64 -6.27 22.64
N VAL A 121 -20.38 -7.23 21.76
CA VAL A 121 -19.87 -8.55 22.13
C VAL A 121 -18.40 -8.41 22.52
N GLU A 122 -18.07 -8.75 23.77
CA GLU A 122 -16.76 -8.45 24.36
C GLU A 122 -15.59 -9.08 23.60
N THR A 123 -15.77 -10.31 23.14
CA THR A 123 -14.75 -11.05 22.38
C THR A 123 -14.50 -10.45 21.01
N GLU A 124 -15.54 -9.94 20.35
CA GLU A 124 -15.44 -9.30 19.04
C GLU A 124 -14.78 -7.92 19.14
N GLU A 125 -15.14 -7.14 20.16
CA GLU A 125 -14.50 -5.83 20.40
C GLU A 125 -13.03 -5.98 20.74
N LEU A 126 -12.66 -6.94 21.59
CA LEU A 126 -11.25 -7.19 21.92
C LEU A 126 -10.47 -7.67 20.69
N ALA A 127 -10.99 -8.63 19.92
CA ALA A 127 -10.37 -9.09 18.69
C ALA A 127 -10.20 -7.94 17.68
N GLY A 128 -11.23 -7.09 17.56
CA GLY A 128 -11.21 -5.90 16.73
C GLY A 128 -10.18 -4.87 17.20
N ALA A 129 -10.04 -4.64 18.50
CA ALA A 129 -9.05 -3.74 19.08
C ALA A 129 -7.62 -4.22 18.80
N VAL A 130 -7.35 -5.51 19.01
CA VAL A 130 -6.05 -6.14 18.67
C VAL A 130 -5.77 -6.02 17.18
N GLY A 131 -6.77 -6.26 16.32
CA GLY A 131 -6.66 -6.07 14.87
C GLY A 131 -6.34 -4.62 14.49
N ARG A 132 -7.00 -3.63 15.08
CA ARG A 132 -6.71 -2.20 14.85
C ARG A 132 -5.29 -1.84 15.26
N LEU A 133 -4.85 -2.27 16.45
CA LEU A 133 -3.48 -2.06 16.93
C LEU A 133 -2.46 -2.63 15.93
N HIS A 134 -2.71 -3.85 15.42
CA HIS A 134 -1.86 -4.45 14.38
C HIS A 134 -1.80 -3.59 13.10
N THR A 135 -2.94 -3.08 12.62
CA THR A 135 -2.97 -2.25 11.39
C THR A 135 -2.22 -0.92 11.52
N VAL A 136 -2.03 -0.40 12.74
CA VAL A 136 -1.26 0.81 12.99
C VAL A 136 0.20 0.54 13.38
N GLY A 137 0.66 -0.71 13.22
CA GLY A 137 2.06 -1.09 13.38
C GLY A 137 2.45 -1.62 14.76
N VAL A 138 1.50 -1.77 15.69
CA VAL A 138 1.79 -2.41 16.98
C VAL A 138 2.07 -3.89 16.77
N ARG A 139 3.20 -4.36 17.30
CA ARG A 139 3.58 -5.78 17.22
C ARG A 139 2.66 -6.62 18.11
N VAL A 140 1.81 -7.43 17.50
CA VAL A 140 0.95 -8.38 18.20
C VAL A 140 1.63 -9.74 18.30
N GLY A 141 1.66 -10.30 19.51
CA GLY A 141 2.12 -11.67 19.76
C GLY A 141 1.07 -12.70 19.33
N TRP A 142 0.89 -12.92 18.03
CA TRP A 142 -0.15 -13.81 17.50
C TRP A 142 -0.09 -15.24 18.03
N ALA A 143 1.11 -15.75 18.35
CA ALA A 143 1.26 -17.07 18.96
C ALA A 143 0.57 -17.15 20.34
N ALA A 144 0.77 -16.15 21.19
CA ALA A 144 0.12 -16.07 22.50
C ALA A 144 -1.39 -15.83 22.37
N TYR A 145 -1.81 -15.01 21.41
CA TYR A 145 -3.23 -14.76 21.15
C TYR A 145 -4.02 -16.03 20.81
N PHE A 146 -3.41 -16.94 20.04
CA PHE A 146 -4.03 -18.19 19.60
C PHE A 146 -3.68 -19.41 20.48
N GLU A 147 -2.93 -19.23 21.57
CA GLU A 147 -2.54 -20.32 22.46
C GLU A 147 -3.78 -21.03 23.03
N GLY A 148 -3.78 -22.37 23.03
CA GLY A 148 -4.90 -23.17 23.54
C GLY A 148 -6.18 -23.17 22.67
N SER A 149 -6.24 -22.38 21.59
CA SER A 149 -7.43 -22.30 20.73
C SER A 149 -7.57 -23.44 19.71
N GLY A 150 -6.48 -24.18 19.43
CA GLY A 150 -6.42 -25.15 18.33
C GLY A 150 -6.33 -24.52 16.93
N ALA A 151 -6.18 -23.19 16.83
CA ALA A 151 -6.02 -22.50 15.56
C ALA A 151 -4.75 -22.96 14.82
N ARG A 152 -4.84 -23.07 13.49
CA ARG A 152 -3.72 -23.43 12.62
C ARG A 152 -3.49 -22.34 11.58
N ARG A 153 -2.23 -22.13 11.20
CA ARG A 153 -1.90 -21.28 10.04
C ARG A 153 -2.39 -21.99 8.78
N VAL A 154 -3.06 -21.23 7.92
CA VAL A 154 -3.51 -21.68 6.59
C VAL A 154 -2.93 -20.74 5.56
N GLU A 155 -2.63 -21.26 4.37
CA GLU A 155 -2.22 -20.42 3.26
C GLU A 155 -3.41 -19.58 2.77
N LEU A 156 -3.17 -18.28 2.62
CA LEU A 156 -4.11 -17.37 1.98
C LEU A 156 -3.61 -17.07 0.56
N PRO A 157 -4.51 -16.69 -0.37
CA PRO A 157 -4.09 -16.19 -1.67
C PRO A 157 -2.99 -15.14 -1.53
N THR A 158 -1.96 -15.25 -2.37
CA THR A 158 -0.83 -14.33 -2.33
C THR A 158 -1.26 -12.91 -2.66
N TYR A 159 -0.45 -11.93 -2.27
CA TYR A 159 -0.69 -10.51 -2.53
C TYR A 159 -1.13 -10.27 -3.99
N ALA A 160 -2.27 -9.61 -4.16
CA ALA A 160 -2.75 -9.20 -5.46
C ALA A 160 -1.92 -8.00 -5.94
N PHE A 161 -0.77 -8.29 -6.56
CA PHE A 161 0.11 -7.25 -7.12
C PHE A 161 -0.70 -6.29 -8.01
N GLN A 162 -0.51 -4.98 -7.80
CA GLN A 162 -0.96 -3.97 -8.76
C GLN A 162 -0.11 -4.09 -10.02
N ARG A 163 -0.59 -4.89 -10.97
CA ARG A 163 0.12 -5.20 -12.21
C ARG A 163 0.12 -3.97 -13.11
N ALA A 164 1.28 -3.33 -13.24
CA ALA A 164 1.54 -2.33 -14.27
C ALA A 164 2.58 -2.87 -15.26
N ARG A 165 2.38 -2.56 -16.55
CA ARG A 165 3.26 -3.02 -17.62
C ARG A 165 4.43 -2.04 -17.75
N TYR A 166 5.61 -2.43 -17.25
CA TYR A 166 6.84 -1.63 -17.32
C TYR A 166 7.81 -2.10 -18.42
N TRP A 167 7.27 -2.58 -19.54
CA TRP A 167 8.09 -3.00 -20.68
C TRP A 167 8.40 -1.80 -21.57
N LEU A 168 9.65 -1.66 -22.01
CA LEU A 168 10.01 -0.76 -23.11
C LEU A 168 9.37 -1.30 -24.38
N ILE A 169 8.40 -0.58 -24.94
CA ILE A 169 7.80 -0.90 -26.22
C ILE A 169 8.65 -0.20 -27.28
N PRO A 170 9.37 -0.94 -28.16
CA PRO A 170 10.06 -0.33 -29.29
C PRO A 170 9.04 0.49 -30.09
N GLN A 171 9.32 1.77 -30.29
CA GLN A 171 8.53 2.60 -31.19
C GLN A 171 8.93 2.20 -32.60
N ASP A 172 8.02 1.60 -33.37
CA ASP A 172 8.13 1.56 -34.84
C ASP A 172 7.92 2.99 -35.36
N SER A 173 8.94 3.84 -35.23
CA SER A 173 8.93 5.14 -35.89
C SER A 173 9.86 5.10 -37.10
N GLY A 174 9.27 5.25 -38.29
CA GLY A 174 9.98 5.61 -39.52
C GLY A 174 10.72 6.96 -39.42
N GLU A 175 10.82 7.57 -38.24
CA GLU A 175 11.67 8.73 -37.95
C GLU A 175 13.17 8.40 -38.01
N GLY A 176 13.55 7.13 -37.82
CA GLY A 176 14.97 6.72 -37.87
C GLY A 176 15.64 6.94 -39.22
N VAL A 177 14.90 6.84 -40.33
CA VAL A 177 15.46 6.97 -41.69
C VAL A 177 15.58 8.41 -42.16
N ALA A 178 14.66 9.28 -41.74
CA ALA A 178 14.74 10.72 -42.02
C ALA A 178 15.98 11.35 -41.36
N GLY A 179 16.35 10.90 -40.16
CA GLY A 179 17.55 11.35 -39.44
C GLY A 179 18.88 11.02 -40.13
N ILE A 180 18.90 10.07 -41.07
CA ILE A 180 20.07 9.71 -41.89
C ILE A 180 19.94 10.17 -43.35
N GLY A 181 19.00 11.07 -43.65
CA GLY A 181 18.83 11.66 -44.98
C GLY A 181 18.13 10.75 -46.00
N GLN A 182 17.39 9.73 -45.55
CA GLN A 182 16.61 8.83 -46.41
C GLN A 182 15.12 9.15 -46.31
N ALA A 183 14.40 8.96 -47.42
CA ALA A 183 12.96 9.09 -47.44
C ALA A 183 12.30 7.83 -46.83
N PRO A 184 11.12 7.95 -46.19
CA PRO A 184 10.38 6.79 -45.72
C PRO A 184 9.86 5.96 -46.92
N GLY A 185 10.05 4.64 -46.89
CA GLY A 185 9.64 3.75 -47.99
C GLY A 185 8.11 3.59 -48.13
N GLY A 186 7.35 3.85 -47.06
CA GLY A 186 5.88 3.85 -47.08
C GLY A 186 5.23 2.47 -47.23
N HIS A 187 5.99 1.39 -47.06
CA HIS A 187 5.49 0.01 -47.06
C HIS A 187 5.92 -0.68 -45.75
N PRO A 188 5.07 -1.51 -45.09
CA PRO A 188 5.36 -2.11 -43.79
C PRO A 188 6.67 -2.93 -43.72
N LEU A 189 7.13 -3.46 -44.85
CA LEU A 189 8.38 -4.22 -44.95
C LEU A 189 9.54 -3.44 -45.60
N LEU A 190 9.31 -2.21 -46.08
CA LEU A 190 10.32 -1.36 -46.73
C LEU A 190 10.32 0.01 -46.04
N GLY A 191 11.22 0.16 -45.08
CA GLY A 191 11.29 1.32 -44.19
C GLY A 191 11.98 2.53 -44.81
N ALA A 192 12.88 2.35 -45.78
CA ALA A 192 13.64 3.45 -46.39
C ALA A 192 13.65 3.39 -47.91
N GLU A 193 13.70 4.57 -48.52
CA GLU A 193 13.75 4.82 -49.95
C GLU A 193 14.99 5.65 -50.30
N VAL A 194 15.69 5.23 -51.35
CA VAL A 194 16.89 5.90 -51.88
C VAL A 194 16.76 6.05 -53.39
N GLU A 195 16.62 7.29 -53.86
CA GLU A 195 16.68 7.62 -55.28
C GLU A 195 18.12 7.51 -55.80
N LEU A 196 18.28 6.93 -56.99
CA LEU A 196 19.57 6.78 -57.66
C LEU A 196 19.77 7.90 -58.70
N PRO A 197 21.03 8.29 -59.00
CA PRO A 197 21.31 9.37 -59.95
C PRO A 197 20.84 9.11 -61.39
N ASP A 198 20.59 7.85 -61.75
CA ASP A 198 20.09 7.42 -63.07
C ASP A 198 18.56 7.41 -63.16
N GLY A 199 17.87 7.89 -62.12
CA GLY A 199 16.41 7.85 -62.02
C GLY A 199 15.85 6.52 -61.52
N GLY A 200 16.72 5.59 -61.10
CA GLY A 200 16.31 4.38 -60.40
C GLY A 200 15.94 4.61 -58.94
N LEU A 201 15.38 3.58 -58.30
CA LEU A 201 14.99 3.60 -56.90
C LEU A 201 15.48 2.33 -56.20
N VAL A 202 15.91 2.46 -54.94
CA VAL A 202 16.16 1.33 -54.05
C VAL A 202 15.30 1.45 -52.81
N LEU A 203 14.49 0.43 -52.55
CA LEU A 203 13.72 0.32 -51.31
C LEU A 203 14.40 -0.70 -50.38
N THR A 204 14.58 -0.33 -49.11
CA THR A 204 15.22 -1.21 -48.12
C THR A 204 14.38 -1.40 -46.88
N GLY A 205 14.50 -2.57 -46.27
CA GLY A 205 13.84 -2.91 -45.02
C GLY A 205 14.54 -4.03 -44.28
N VAL A 206 14.10 -4.29 -43.07
CA VAL A 206 14.66 -5.36 -42.22
C VAL A 206 13.52 -6.19 -41.66
N LEU A 207 13.54 -7.49 -41.93
CA LEU A 207 12.67 -8.46 -41.27
C LEU A 207 13.38 -8.93 -40.01
N ALA A 208 12.90 -8.48 -38.85
CA ALA A 208 13.46 -8.87 -37.56
C ALA A 208 13.23 -10.38 -37.29
N PRO A 209 14.15 -11.05 -36.58
CA PRO A 209 13.91 -12.40 -36.11
C PRO A 209 12.85 -12.37 -35.02
N GLY A 210 11.89 -13.28 -35.06
CA GLY A 210 10.85 -13.35 -34.04
C GLY A 210 9.99 -14.60 -34.11
N PRO A 211 9.22 -14.89 -33.05
CA PRO A 211 8.19 -15.92 -33.06
C PRO A 211 6.92 -15.48 -33.81
N GLU A 212 6.84 -14.22 -34.24
CA GLU A 212 5.69 -13.61 -34.92
C GLU A 212 6.10 -13.10 -36.33
N GLY A 213 5.13 -12.95 -37.24
CA GLY A 213 5.33 -12.39 -38.58
C GLY A 213 5.36 -13.43 -39.72
N LEU A 214 5.62 -12.97 -40.95
CA LEU A 214 5.42 -13.74 -42.19
C LEU A 214 6.20 -15.08 -42.24
N PHE A 215 7.40 -15.14 -41.64
CA PHE A 215 8.16 -16.38 -41.55
C PHE A 215 7.58 -17.39 -40.56
N ALA A 216 6.86 -16.94 -39.52
CA ALA A 216 6.18 -17.83 -38.58
C ALA A 216 4.89 -18.42 -39.19
N GLU A 217 4.27 -17.68 -40.11
CA GLU A 217 2.98 -18.02 -40.71
C GLU A 217 3.09 -18.86 -42.00
N HIS A 218 4.27 -18.92 -42.61
CA HIS A 218 4.48 -19.64 -43.88
C HIS A 218 5.75 -20.51 -43.88
N ALA A 219 5.56 -21.79 -44.20
CA ALA A 219 6.64 -22.77 -44.32
C ALA A 219 6.42 -23.71 -45.51
N LEU A 220 7.51 -24.02 -46.21
CA LEU A 220 7.55 -25.06 -47.25
C LEU A 220 8.31 -26.27 -46.70
N LEU A 221 7.64 -27.43 -46.65
CA LEU A 221 8.22 -28.67 -46.11
C LEU A 221 8.85 -28.48 -44.71
N GLY A 222 8.19 -27.68 -43.85
CA GLY A 222 8.66 -27.38 -42.49
C GLY A 222 9.79 -26.35 -42.42
N THR A 223 10.23 -25.79 -43.55
CA THR A 223 11.22 -24.71 -43.59
C THR A 223 10.54 -23.35 -43.69
N PRO A 224 10.70 -22.44 -42.71
CA PRO A 224 10.18 -21.08 -42.78
C PRO A 224 10.72 -20.33 -44.00
N VAL A 225 9.82 -19.88 -44.86
CA VAL A 225 10.15 -19.12 -46.07
C VAL A 225 9.21 -17.94 -46.23
N LEU A 226 9.70 -16.85 -46.80
CA LEU A 226 8.84 -15.73 -47.12
C LEU A 226 7.89 -16.14 -48.26
N PRO A 227 6.57 -15.88 -48.14
CA PRO A 227 5.63 -16.18 -49.21
C PRO A 227 6.02 -15.50 -50.53
N ALA A 228 5.88 -16.21 -51.65
CA ALA A 228 6.11 -15.63 -52.98
C ALA A 228 5.20 -14.41 -53.25
N SER A 229 3.99 -14.39 -52.67
CA SER A 229 3.07 -13.24 -52.73
C SER A 229 3.64 -12.00 -52.03
N ALA A 230 4.38 -12.17 -50.92
CA ALA A 230 5.02 -11.05 -50.26
C ALA A 230 6.16 -10.49 -51.13
N LEU A 231 6.93 -11.34 -51.81
CA LEU A 231 7.94 -10.89 -52.78
C LEU A 231 7.31 -10.16 -53.99
N ALA A 232 6.16 -10.63 -54.48
CA ALA A 232 5.42 -9.97 -55.55
C ALA A 232 4.89 -8.59 -55.11
N GLU A 233 4.37 -8.48 -53.88
CA GLU A 233 3.92 -7.21 -53.29
C GLU A 233 5.07 -6.20 -53.18
N LEU A 234 6.25 -6.64 -52.75
CA LEU A 234 7.44 -5.79 -52.70
C LEU A 234 7.81 -5.24 -54.09
N ALA A 235 7.73 -6.08 -55.13
CA ALA A 235 7.97 -5.67 -56.51
C ALA A 235 6.91 -4.69 -57.03
N LEU A 236 5.63 -4.91 -56.72
CA LEU A 236 4.54 -3.98 -57.05
C LEU A 236 4.71 -2.63 -56.35
N SER A 237 5.03 -2.64 -55.05
CA SER A 237 5.27 -1.43 -54.27
C SER A 237 6.42 -0.58 -54.84
N ALA A 238 7.49 -1.20 -55.31
CA ALA A 238 8.57 -0.50 -56.01
C ALA A 238 8.12 0.00 -57.39
N GLY A 239 7.36 -0.82 -58.14
CA GLY A 239 6.81 -0.46 -59.44
C GLY A 239 5.89 0.75 -59.37
N GLU A 240 5.02 0.86 -58.37
CA GLU A 240 4.14 2.01 -58.16
C GLU A 240 4.91 3.33 -58.03
N ARG A 241 6.06 3.33 -57.34
CA ARG A 241 6.93 4.51 -57.19
C ARG A 241 7.52 4.97 -58.51
N LEU A 242 7.78 4.03 -59.42
CA LEU A 242 8.31 4.30 -60.76
C LEU A 242 7.21 4.48 -61.83
N GLY A 243 5.93 4.45 -61.46
CA GLY A 243 4.81 4.53 -62.39
C GLY A 243 4.56 3.24 -63.19
N CYS A 244 5.14 2.12 -62.77
CA CYS A 244 5.07 0.80 -63.37
C CYS A 244 4.35 -0.21 -62.44
N GLY A 245 3.15 0.12 -61.96
CA GLY A 245 2.41 -0.65 -60.96
C GLY A 245 1.75 -1.96 -61.43
N THR A 246 2.23 -2.58 -62.51
CA THR A 246 1.67 -3.83 -63.05
C THR A 246 2.76 -4.86 -63.28
N LEU A 247 2.55 -6.10 -62.83
CA LEU A 247 3.44 -7.24 -63.08
C LEU A 247 2.89 -8.08 -64.24
N ALA A 248 3.64 -8.15 -65.34
CA ALA A 248 3.31 -9.01 -66.47
C ALA A 248 3.76 -10.47 -66.24
N GLU A 249 4.92 -10.65 -65.61
CA GLU A 249 5.50 -11.94 -65.25
C GLU A 249 6.22 -11.80 -63.90
N PHE A 250 6.12 -12.83 -63.05
CA PHE A 250 6.77 -12.87 -61.75
C PHE A 250 7.31 -14.28 -61.50
N GLY A 251 8.62 -14.36 -61.25
CA GLY A 251 9.32 -15.60 -60.95
C GLY A 251 10.14 -15.45 -59.66
N VAL A 252 10.22 -16.52 -58.88
CA VAL A 252 11.09 -16.59 -57.70
C VAL A 252 12.18 -17.62 -57.97
N ASP A 253 13.37 -17.14 -58.29
CA ASP A 253 14.52 -18.02 -58.58
C ASP A 253 14.96 -18.82 -57.36
N ARG A 254 14.96 -18.17 -56.18
CA ARG A 254 15.33 -18.77 -54.90
C ARG A 254 14.40 -18.28 -53.80
N PRO A 255 13.73 -19.18 -53.06
CA PRO A 255 12.94 -18.79 -51.91
C PRO A 255 13.79 -18.07 -50.86
N LEU A 256 13.27 -16.98 -50.31
CA LEU A 256 13.89 -16.30 -49.17
C LEU A 256 13.61 -17.13 -47.91
N VAL A 257 14.59 -17.94 -47.49
CA VAL A 257 14.51 -18.77 -46.28
C VAL A 257 14.90 -17.94 -45.06
N ARG A 258 14.22 -18.14 -43.93
CA ARG A 258 14.59 -17.50 -42.67
C ARG A 258 15.99 -17.99 -42.21
N PRO A 259 16.96 -17.09 -41.98
CA PRO A 259 18.20 -17.46 -41.31
C PRO A 259 17.95 -17.66 -39.80
N ALA A 260 18.65 -18.61 -39.18
CA ALA A 260 18.55 -18.86 -37.75
C ALA A 260 19.00 -17.62 -36.96
N ASP A 261 18.09 -17.06 -36.16
CA ASP A 261 18.30 -15.95 -35.22
C ASP A 261 18.93 -14.66 -35.78
N ALA A 262 18.87 -14.46 -37.10
CA ALA A 262 19.37 -13.25 -37.75
C ALA A 262 18.23 -12.47 -38.44
N ALA A 263 18.38 -11.15 -38.48
CA ALA A 263 17.51 -10.31 -39.27
C ALA A 263 17.82 -10.47 -40.77
N VAL A 264 16.80 -10.36 -41.61
CA VAL A 264 16.96 -10.38 -43.08
C VAL A 264 16.82 -8.98 -43.62
N THR A 265 17.87 -8.48 -44.27
CA THR A 265 17.80 -7.22 -45.01
C THR A 265 17.13 -7.46 -46.36
N LEU A 266 16.09 -6.68 -46.64
CA LEU A 266 15.42 -6.63 -47.94
C LEU A 266 15.98 -5.46 -48.74
N ARG A 267 16.18 -5.70 -50.03
CA ARG A 267 16.48 -4.67 -51.03
C ARG A 267 15.69 -4.98 -52.29
N VAL A 268 14.87 -4.04 -52.71
CA VAL A 268 14.10 -4.07 -53.97
C VAL A 268 14.68 -3.03 -54.90
#